data_AF-A0A5B1REV7-F1
#
_entry.id   AF-A0A5B1REV7-F1
#
_cell.length_a   1.000
_cell.length_b   1.000
_cell.length_c   1.000
_cell.angle_alpha   90.00
_cell.angle_beta   90.00
_cell.angle_gamma   90.00
#
_symmetry.space_group_name_H-M   'P 1'
#
loop_
_entity.id
_entity.type
_entity.pdbx_description
1 polymer ?
#
loop_
_entity_poly.entity_id
_entity_poly.type
_entity_poly.pdbx_seq_one_letter_code
_entity_poly.pdbx_strand_id
1 'polypeptide(L)'
;PSFLYEQNVYDPLALDKGLCRGYFLLRVGRHLITAPSSATKATPGGCSAKPNKARIHGVTKITPQHIAYFALHARFLISTMETWGREDGAFNMQQFYENIVALFEDDAESDWCVDTLKWWNE
;
A
#
# COMPACT_ATOMS: atom_id res chain seq x y z
N PRO A 1 0.01 9.25 8.68
CA PRO A 1 -1.05 8.45 9.35
C PRO A 1 -0.43 7.24 10.07
N SER A 2 -0.93 6.87 11.26
CA SER A 2 -0.31 5.81 12.08
C SER A 2 -0.35 4.41 11.44
N PHE A 3 -1.40 4.09 10.65
CA PHE A 3 -1.54 2.80 9.99
C PHE A 3 -0.44 2.49 8.94
N LEU A 4 0.34 3.49 8.53
CA LEU A 4 1.48 3.31 7.63
C LEU A 4 2.67 2.65 8.34
N TYR A 5 2.74 2.78 9.66
CA TYR A 5 3.85 2.28 10.46
C TYR A 5 3.61 0.87 10.94
N GLU A 6 4.69 0.10 11.01
CA GLU A 6 4.70 -1.19 11.70
C GLU A 6 4.36 -1.00 13.20
N GLN A 7 3.57 -1.92 13.74
CA GLN A 7 3.12 -1.84 15.13
C GLN A 7 4.34 -1.92 16.06
N ASN A 8 4.45 -0.96 16.99
CA ASN A 8 5.51 -0.88 18.01
C ASN A 8 6.92 -0.58 17.49
N VAL A 9 7.07 -0.16 16.23
CA VAL A 9 8.38 0.15 15.63
C VAL A 9 8.60 1.67 15.43
N TYR A 10 7.55 2.48 15.66
CA TYR A 10 7.63 3.94 15.54
C TYR A 10 8.64 4.54 16.51
N ASP A 11 9.65 5.21 15.96
CA ASP A 11 10.67 5.94 16.69
C ASP A 11 10.57 7.44 16.34
N PRO A 12 10.30 8.33 17.31
CA PRO A 12 10.19 9.76 17.03
C PRO A 12 11.50 10.40 16.56
N LEU A 13 12.64 9.74 16.76
CA LEU A 13 13.96 10.19 16.28
C LEU A 13 14.32 9.62 14.90
N ALA A 14 13.60 8.58 14.44
CA ALA A 14 13.79 7.93 13.15
C ALA A 14 12.41 7.66 12.50
N LEU A 15 11.85 8.70 11.87
CA LEU A 15 10.50 8.71 11.30
C LEU A 15 10.32 7.79 10.09
N ASP A 16 11.41 7.37 9.47
CA ASP A 16 11.48 6.39 8.38
C ASP A 16 11.31 4.96 8.90
N LYS A 17 11.63 4.71 10.17
CA LYS A 17 11.61 3.36 10.75
C LYS A 17 10.21 2.75 10.74
N GLY A 18 10.05 1.68 9.97
CA GLY A 18 8.78 0.96 9.83
C GLY A 18 7.72 1.70 9.01
N LEU A 19 8.05 2.85 8.42
CA LEU A 19 7.17 3.61 7.53
C LEU A 19 6.87 2.79 6.26
N CYS A 20 5.62 2.84 5.81
CA CYS A 20 5.11 2.10 4.65
C CYS A 20 5.17 0.56 4.77
N ARG A 21 5.36 0.03 5.99
CA ARG A 21 5.31 -1.41 6.32
C ARG A 21 4.22 -1.77 7.33
N GLY A 22 3.27 -0.87 7.55
CA GLY A 22 2.18 -1.09 8.48
C GLY A 22 1.34 -2.33 8.16
N TYR A 23 0.95 -3.06 9.20
CA TYR A 23 0.21 -4.32 9.09
C TYR A 23 -1.11 -4.18 8.32
N PHE A 24 -1.84 -3.11 8.58
CA PHE A 24 -3.11 -2.83 7.90
C PHE A 24 -2.88 -2.49 6.41
N LEU A 25 -1.88 -1.65 6.12
CA LEU A 25 -1.49 -1.29 4.76
C LEU A 25 -1.13 -2.54 3.94
N LEU A 26 -0.35 -3.47 4.51
CA LEU A 26 0.01 -4.73 3.87
C LEU A 26 -1.22 -5.56 3.46
N ARG A 27 -2.20 -5.68 4.35
CA ARG A 27 -3.45 -6.43 4.04
C ARG A 27 -4.27 -5.75 2.95
N VAL A 28 -4.36 -4.43 2.96
CA VAL A 28 -5.06 -3.65 1.92
C VAL A 28 -4.37 -3.84 0.59
N GLY A 29 -3.04 -3.65 0.52
CA GLY A 29 -2.26 -3.85 -0.69
C GLY A 29 -2.42 -5.26 -1.25
N ARG A 30 -2.27 -6.29 -0.41
CA ARG A 30 -2.51 -7.69 -0.80
C ARG A 30 -3.92 -7.90 -1.34
N HIS A 31 -4.96 -7.37 -0.72
CA HIS A 31 -6.34 -7.52 -1.20
C HIS A 31 -6.58 -6.81 -2.54
N LEU A 32 -5.94 -5.66 -2.78
CA LEU A 32 -6.08 -4.91 -4.02
C LEU A 32 -5.39 -5.58 -5.22
N ILE A 33 -4.21 -6.17 -4.99
CA ILE A 33 -3.42 -6.83 -6.07
C ILE A 33 -3.86 -8.29 -6.31
N THR A 34 -4.30 -8.97 -5.25
CA THR A 34 -4.65 -10.40 -5.27
C THR A 34 -6.12 -10.57 -5.65
N ALA A 35 -6.42 -11.39 -6.65
CA ALA A 35 -7.82 -11.71 -6.95
C ALA A 35 -8.46 -12.47 -5.78
N PRO A 36 -9.79 -12.37 -5.58
CA PRO A 36 -10.51 -13.11 -4.54
C PRO A 36 -10.24 -14.62 -4.52
N SER A 37 -9.89 -15.21 -5.67
CA SER A 37 -9.66 -16.66 -5.83
C SER A 37 -8.32 -17.18 -5.31
N SER A 38 -7.32 -16.31 -5.08
CA SER A 38 -6.03 -16.69 -4.52
C SER A 38 -5.91 -16.44 -3.01
N ALA A 39 -6.87 -15.74 -2.41
CA ALA A 39 -6.87 -15.44 -0.97
C ALA A 39 -7.43 -16.59 -0.09
N THR A 40 -8.13 -17.56 -0.68
CA THR A 40 -8.94 -18.57 0.07
C THR A 40 -8.61 -20.03 -0.23
N LYS A 41 -7.60 -20.36 -1.06
CA LYS A 41 -7.33 -21.77 -1.41
C LYS A 41 -6.19 -22.39 -0.60
N ALA A 42 -6.53 -23.44 0.14
CA ALA A 42 -5.60 -24.42 0.72
C ALA A 42 -5.30 -25.61 -0.24
N THR A 43 -5.79 -25.61 -1.49
CA THR A 43 -5.63 -26.74 -2.43
C THR A 43 -5.54 -26.27 -3.88
N PRO A 44 -4.63 -26.83 -4.71
CA PRO A 44 -4.44 -26.39 -6.09
C PRO A 44 -5.47 -27.04 -7.02
N GLY A 45 -6.34 -26.23 -7.63
CA GLY A 45 -7.24 -26.71 -8.68
C GLY A 45 -8.18 -25.62 -9.18
N GLY A 46 -8.19 -25.38 -10.50
CA GLY A 46 -9.19 -24.63 -11.28
C GLY A 46 -9.61 -23.24 -10.77
N CYS A 47 -9.07 -22.17 -11.35
CA CYS A 47 -9.52 -20.80 -11.09
C CYS A 47 -10.71 -20.41 -11.97
N SER A 48 -11.81 -20.04 -11.33
CA SER A 48 -12.85 -19.21 -11.97
C SER A 48 -12.21 -17.95 -12.55
N ALA A 49 -12.54 -17.67 -13.81
CA ALA A 49 -11.77 -16.88 -14.77
C ALA A 49 -11.85 -15.36 -14.56
N LYS A 50 -11.32 -14.84 -13.45
CA LYS A 50 -10.92 -13.43 -13.36
C LYS A 50 -9.42 -13.34 -13.10
N PRO A 51 -8.60 -12.83 -14.04
CA PRO A 51 -7.19 -12.60 -13.79
C PRO A 51 -6.99 -11.70 -12.56
N ASN A 52 -5.95 -11.96 -11.75
CA ASN A 52 -5.65 -11.07 -10.62
C ASN A 52 -5.35 -9.66 -11.16
N LYS A 53 -5.61 -8.62 -10.36
CA LYS A 53 -5.38 -7.25 -10.81
C LYS A 53 -3.92 -7.03 -11.22
N ALA A 54 -2.98 -7.72 -10.56
CA ALA A 54 -1.58 -7.71 -10.99
C ALA A 54 -1.37 -8.23 -12.42
N ARG A 55 -2.02 -9.33 -12.84
CA ARG A 55 -1.96 -9.90 -14.19
C ARG A 55 -2.81 -9.11 -15.18
N ILE A 56 -3.91 -8.50 -14.74
CA ILE A 56 -4.71 -7.58 -15.57
C ILE A 56 -3.91 -6.33 -15.92
N HIS A 57 -3.18 -5.78 -14.95
CA HIS A 57 -2.42 -4.54 -15.11
C HIS A 57 -0.93 -4.79 -15.43
N GLY A 58 -0.50 -6.04 -15.60
CA GLY A 58 0.92 -6.39 -15.86
C GLY A 58 1.88 -5.98 -14.74
N VAL A 59 1.38 -5.82 -13.51
CA VAL A 59 2.18 -5.46 -12.33
C VAL A 59 3.08 -6.64 -11.97
N THR A 60 4.33 -6.55 -12.41
CA THR A 60 5.40 -7.51 -12.10
C THR A 60 6.18 -7.13 -10.85
N LYS A 61 6.15 -5.84 -10.49
CA LYS A 61 6.79 -5.27 -9.30
C LYS A 61 5.91 -4.18 -8.70
N ILE A 62 5.84 -4.15 -7.38
CA ILE A 62 5.25 -3.07 -6.59
C ILE A 62 6.21 -1.88 -6.66
N THR A 63 5.66 -0.72 -7.07
CA THR A 63 6.39 0.56 -7.17
C THR A 63 5.93 1.51 -6.05
N PRO A 64 6.63 2.63 -5.80
CA PRO A 64 6.18 3.65 -4.85
C PRO A 64 4.73 4.11 -5.08
N GLN A 65 4.34 4.28 -6.34
CA GLN A 65 2.99 4.67 -6.74
C GLN A 65 1.94 3.65 -6.30
N HIS A 66 2.27 2.35 -6.34
CA HIS A 66 1.38 1.30 -5.83
C HIS A 66 1.23 1.39 -4.30
N ILE A 67 2.32 1.62 -3.57
CA ILE A 67 2.29 1.77 -2.11
C ILE A 67 1.46 2.99 -1.71
N ALA A 68 1.65 4.13 -2.40
CA ALA A 68 0.84 5.32 -2.22
C ALA A 68 -0.64 5.06 -2.50
N TYR A 69 -0.96 4.30 -3.56
CA TYR A 69 -2.33 3.90 -3.88
C TYR A 69 -2.96 3.01 -2.81
N PHE A 70 -2.20 2.07 -2.25
CA PHE A 70 -2.66 1.21 -1.15
C PHE A 70 -2.91 2.02 0.13
N ALA A 71 -2.04 2.98 0.43
CA ALA A 71 -2.21 3.88 1.56
C ALA A 71 -3.46 4.74 1.43
N LEU A 72 -3.71 5.25 0.23
CA LEU A 72 -4.91 6.00 -0.11
C LEU A 72 -6.18 5.17 0.13
N HIS A 73 -6.18 3.91 -0.33
CA HIS A 73 -7.29 2.99 -0.11
C HIS A 73 -7.46 2.63 1.37
N ALA A 74 -6.36 2.37 2.07
CA ALA A 74 -6.39 2.09 3.50
C ALA A 74 -7.02 3.25 4.29
N ARG A 75 -6.65 4.50 3.96
CA ARG A 75 -7.25 5.71 4.53
C ARG A 75 -8.74 5.82 4.21
N PHE A 76 -9.13 5.61 2.95
CA PHE A 76 -10.54 5.63 2.55
C PHE A 76 -11.38 4.60 3.31
N LEU A 77 -10.88 3.36 3.46
CA LEU A 77 -11.58 2.27 4.15
C LEU A 77 -11.85 2.53 5.64
N ILE A 78 -11.06 3.39 6.28
CA ILE A 78 -11.24 3.77 7.70
C ILE A 78 -11.83 5.18 7.87
N SER A 79 -12.13 5.86 6.76
CA SER A 79 -12.76 7.18 6.75
C SER A 79 -14.27 7.06 6.83
N THR A 80 -14.94 8.17 7.12
CA THR A 80 -16.41 8.29 7.07
C THR A 80 -16.93 8.58 5.66
N MET A 81 -16.06 8.62 4.64
CA MET A 81 -16.46 8.92 3.27
C MET A 81 -17.28 7.77 2.69
N GLU A 82 -18.48 8.07 2.21
CA GLU A 82 -19.33 7.09 1.52
C GLU A 82 -18.95 6.92 0.05
N THR A 83 -18.37 7.95 -0.56
CA THR A 83 -17.98 7.97 -1.96
C THR A 83 -16.55 8.46 -2.10
N TRP A 84 -15.87 7.96 -3.14
CA TRP A 84 -14.51 8.39 -3.44
C TRP A 84 -14.48 9.87 -3.80
N GLY A 85 -13.60 10.62 -3.16
CA GLY A 85 -13.47 12.07 -3.35
C GLY A 85 -12.04 12.54 -3.12
N ARG A 86 -11.75 13.78 -3.53
CA ARG A 86 -10.43 14.39 -3.34
C ARG A 86 -10.16 14.84 -1.91
N GLU A 87 -11.22 15.16 -1.18
CA GLU A 87 -11.12 15.75 0.15
C GLU A 87 -12.05 15.02 1.11
N ASP A 88 -11.56 14.79 2.32
CA ASP A 88 -12.27 14.23 3.46
C ASP A 88 -12.18 15.24 4.61
N GLY A 89 -13.07 16.24 4.56
CA GLY A 89 -12.98 17.41 5.43
C GLY A 89 -11.67 18.17 5.20
N ALA A 90 -10.80 18.21 6.21
CA ALA A 90 -9.49 18.86 6.12
C ALA A 90 -8.39 17.97 5.49
N PHE A 91 -8.68 16.69 5.20
CA PHE A 91 -7.70 15.76 4.67
C PHE A 91 -7.76 15.71 3.14
N ASN A 92 -6.67 16.09 2.47
CA ASN A 92 -6.56 16.01 1.02
C ASN A 92 -5.95 14.66 0.58
N MET A 93 -6.75 13.85 -0.10
CA MET A 93 -6.38 12.52 -0.58
C MET A 93 -5.33 12.58 -1.68
N GLN A 94 -5.42 13.57 -2.57
CA GLN A 94 -4.46 13.76 -3.66
C GLN A 94 -3.07 14.12 -3.10
N GLN A 95 -3.02 15.12 -2.21
CA GLN A 95 -1.78 15.54 -1.57
C GLN A 95 -1.17 14.40 -0.73
N PHE A 96 -2.02 13.59 -0.07
CA PHE A 96 -1.53 12.43 0.67
C PHE A 96 -0.84 11.41 -0.23
N TYR A 97 -1.40 11.13 -1.41
CA TYR A 97 -0.78 10.26 -2.40
C TYR A 97 0.55 10.84 -2.90
N GLU A 98 0.54 12.11 -3.31
CA GLU A 98 1.72 12.82 -3.81
C GLU A 98 2.86 12.84 -2.79
N ASN A 99 2.54 13.11 -1.52
CA ASN A 99 3.53 13.09 -0.43
C ASN A 99 4.17 11.71 -0.23
N ILE A 100 3.40 10.62 -0.34
CA ILE A 100 3.98 9.27 -0.22
C ILE A 100 4.90 8.99 -1.40
N VAL A 101 4.51 9.35 -2.63
CA VAL A 101 5.36 9.17 -3.79
C VAL A 101 6.64 10.00 -3.66
N ALA A 102 6.54 11.26 -3.26
CA ALA A 102 7.67 12.14 -3.02
C ALA A 102 8.65 11.56 -1.99
N LEU A 103 8.19 10.91 -0.92
CA LEU A 103 9.07 10.24 0.05
C LEU A 103 10.00 9.20 -0.59
N PHE A 104 9.54 8.49 -1.61
CA PHE A 104 10.37 7.50 -2.32
C PHE A 104 11.18 8.12 -3.47
N GLU A 105 10.75 9.25 -4.03
CA GLU A 105 11.42 9.89 -5.18
C GLU A 105 12.50 10.89 -4.73
N ASP A 106 12.28 11.62 -3.64
CA ASP A 106 13.21 12.61 -3.09
C ASP A 106 14.50 11.96 -2.55
N ASP A 107 14.41 10.74 -2.03
CA ASP A 107 15.54 9.96 -1.54
C ASP A 107 15.46 8.48 -1.98
N ALA A 108 15.48 8.30 -3.30
CA ALA A 108 15.34 6.99 -3.93
C ALA A 108 16.47 6.00 -3.58
N GLU A 109 17.65 6.50 -3.19
CA GLU A 109 18.82 5.70 -2.84
C GLU A 109 18.95 5.43 -1.34
N SER A 110 18.08 6.01 -0.50
CA SER A 110 18.08 5.72 0.94
C SER A 110 17.92 4.23 1.23
N ASP A 111 18.62 3.78 2.28
CA ASP A 111 18.49 2.42 2.81
C ASP A 111 17.02 2.07 3.10
N TRP A 112 16.25 3.04 3.60
CA TRP A 112 14.82 2.88 3.86
C TRP A 112 14.02 2.61 2.57
N CYS A 113 14.23 3.41 1.51
CA CYS A 113 13.52 3.27 0.24
C CYS A 113 13.80 1.90 -0.37
N VAL A 114 15.08 1.55 -0.49
CA VAL A 114 15.53 0.30 -1.11
C VAL A 114 15.03 -0.91 -0.33
N ASP A 115 15.18 -0.92 1.00
CA ASP A 115 14.74 -2.03 1.85
C ASP A 115 13.20 -2.16 1.81
N THR A 116 12.47 -1.04 1.77
CA THR A 116 10.99 -1.06 1.74
C THR A 116 10.47 -1.58 0.42
N LEU A 117 11.03 -1.12 -0.71
CA LEU A 117 10.65 -1.63 -2.02
C LEU A 117 11.04 -3.09 -2.19
N LYS A 118 12.19 -3.51 -1.66
CA LYS A 118 12.59 -4.93 -1.65
C LYS A 118 11.58 -5.76 -0.86
N TRP A 119 11.25 -5.37 0.37
CA TRP A 119 10.28 -6.07 1.22
C TRP A 119 8.89 -6.23 0.58
N TRP A 120 8.41 -5.22 -0.16
CA TRP A 120 7.13 -5.30 -0.88
C TRP A 120 7.16 -6.22 -2.11
N ASN A 121 8.34 -6.53 -2.63
CA ASN A 121 8.55 -7.35 -3.84
C ASN A 121 9.13 -8.74 -3.53
N GLU A 122 9.31 -9.09 -2.26
CA GLU A 122 9.59 -10.45 -1.78
C GLU A 122 8.32 -11.33 -1.81
#